data_AF-A0A6N7IK41-F1
#
_entry.id   AF-A0A6N7IK41-F1
#
_cell.length_a   1.000
_cell.length_b   1.000
_cell.length_c   1.000
_cell.angle_alpha   90.00
_cell.angle_beta   90.00
_cell.angle_gamma   90.00
#
_symmetry.space_group_name_H-M   'P 1'
#
loop_
_entity.id
_entity.type
_entity.pdbx_description
1 polymer ?
#
loop_
_entity_poly.entity_id
_entity_poly.type
_entity_poly.pdbx_seq_one_letter_code
_entity_poly.pdbx_strand_id
1 'polypeptide(L)'
;MASSPDPHALGTDLLVTMARLTRWAARNAPTAMPAAHLRALSQIDELEPVRIGELADADRCSQPTMSVLVRRLEERGLVERLVPGRSHFRG
;
A
#
# COMPACT_ATOMS: atom_id res chain seq x y z
N MET A 1 19.59 8.02 37.44
CA MET A 1 18.34 8.16 36.66
C MET A 1 18.75 8.14 35.20
N ALA A 2 18.41 7.08 34.44
CA ALA A 2 18.61 7.09 33.00
C ALA A 2 17.62 8.11 32.41
N SER A 3 18.12 9.13 31.69
CA SER A 3 17.24 10.03 30.93
C SER A 3 16.40 9.19 29.98
N SER A 4 15.08 9.41 29.99
CA SER A 4 14.20 8.82 29.00
C SER A 4 14.72 9.15 27.60
N PRO A 5 14.74 8.19 26.67
CA PRO A 5 15.24 8.42 25.32
C PRO A 5 14.46 9.56 24.68
N ASP A 6 15.19 10.42 23.94
CA ASP A 6 14.58 11.48 23.14
C ASP A 6 13.53 10.86 22.20
N PRO A 7 12.24 11.25 22.32
CA PRO A 7 11.18 10.74 21.45
C PRO A 7 11.46 10.90 19.95
N HIS A 8 12.18 11.95 19.56
CA HIS A 8 12.56 12.17 18.16
C HIS A 8 13.61 11.18 17.68
N ALA A 9 14.62 10.88 18.50
CA ALA A 9 15.61 9.86 18.20
C ALA A 9 14.95 8.47 18.09
N LEU A 10 14.07 8.12 19.03
CA LEU A 10 13.32 6.86 19.00
C LEU A 10 12.43 6.75 17.76
N GLY A 11 11.70 7.82 17.42
CA GLY A 11 10.88 7.86 16.21
C GLY A 11 11.71 7.68 14.93
N THR A 12 12.90 8.29 14.88
CA THR A 12 13.82 8.15 13.75
C THR A 12 14.33 6.72 13.61
N ASP A 13 14.76 6.10 14.71
CA ASP A 13 15.25 4.72 14.72
C ASP A 13 14.16 3.72 14.32
N LEU A 14 12.92 3.95 14.76
CA LEU A 14 11.77 3.16 14.36
C LEU A 14 11.53 3.25 12.85
N LEU A 15 11.50 4.46 12.28
CA LEU A 15 11.32 4.67 10.84
C LEU A 15 12.43 4.00 10.02
N VAL A 16 13.69 4.10 10.46
CA VAL A 16 14.83 3.45 9.81
C VAL A 16 14.70 1.93 9.85
N THR A 17 14.33 1.37 11.00
CA THR A 17 14.16 -0.07 11.21
C THR A 17 13.01 -0.61 10.37
N MET A 18 11.88 0.08 10.37
CA MET A 18 10.70 -0.26 9.56
C MET A 18 11.04 -0.24 8.07
N ALA A 19 11.74 0.80 7.58
CA ALA A 19 12.17 0.86 6.18
C ALA A 19 13.14 -0.29 5.80
N ARG A 20 14.03 -0.70 6.71
CA ARG A 20 14.92 -1.85 6.52
C ARG A 20 14.13 -3.17 6.45
N LEU A 21 13.16 -3.35 7.34
CA LEU A 21 12.28 -4.51 7.36
C LEU A 21 11.45 -4.61 6.07
N THR A 22 10.80 -3.52 5.65
CA THR A 22 10.03 -3.48 4.40
C THR A 22 10.90 -3.84 3.20
N ARG A 23 12.14 -3.33 3.13
CA ARG A 23 13.08 -3.71 2.06
C ARG A 23 13.51 -5.18 2.14
N TRP A 24 13.73 -5.72 3.33
CA TRP A 24 14.06 -7.15 3.49
C TRP A 24 12.89 -8.04 3.06
N ALA A 25 11.67 -7.74 3.51
CA ALA A 25 10.46 -8.47 3.15
C ALA A 25 10.25 -8.45 1.62
N ALA A 26 10.38 -7.29 0.98
CA ALA A 26 10.26 -7.17 -0.47
C ALA A 26 11.31 -7.98 -1.25
N ARG A 27 12.52 -8.18 -0.70
CA ARG A 27 13.57 -9.01 -1.33
C ARG A 27 13.38 -10.51 -1.14
N ASN A 28 12.72 -10.92 -0.06
CA ASN A 28 12.60 -12.33 0.34
C ASN A 28 11.19 -12.92 0.11
N ALA A 29 10.25 -12.12 -0.40
CA ALA A 29 8.91 -12.60 -0.74
C ALA A 29 9.00 -13.71 -1.81
N PRO A 30 8.41 -14.90 -1.57
CA PRO A 30 8.49 -16.06 -2.48
C PRO A 30 7.87 -15.80 -3.85
N THR A 31 6.98 -14.81 -3.94
CA THR A 31 6.48 -14.26 -5.19
C THR A 31 7.06 -12.85 -5.31
N ALA A 32 7.98 -12.64 -6.26
CA ALA A 32 8.68 -11.36 -6.44
C ALA A 32 7.73 -10.30 -7.01
N MET A 33 6.76 -9.87 -6.20
CA MET A 33 5.87 -8.77 -6.51
C MET A 33 6.60 -7.46 -6.21
N PRO A 34 6.77 -6.55 -7.17
CA PRO A 34 7.37 -5.25 -6.93
C PRO A 34 6.71 -4.55 -5.73
N ALA A 35 7.50 -3.89 -4.88
CA ALA A 35 7.02 -3.25 -3.66
C ALA A 35 5.82 -2.29 -3.88
N ALA A 36 5.75 -1.64 -5.03
CA ALA A 36 4.62 -0.77 -5.39
C ALA A 36 3.29 -1.54 -5.47
N HIS A 37 3.29 -2.77 -5.97
CA HIS A 37 2.10 -3.62 -6.01
C HIS A 37 1.65 -4.04 -4.61
N LEU A 38 2.59 -4.39 -3.73
CA LEU A 38 2.27 -4.74 -2.34
C LEU A 38 1.69 -3.54 -1.58
N ARG A 39 2.25 -2.33 -1.79
CA ARG A 39 1.71 -1.10 -1.19
C ARG A 39 0.29 -0.82 -1.68
N ALA A 40 0.06 -0.89 -3.00
CA ALA A 40 -1.26 -0.66 -3.54
C ALA A 40 -2.28 -1.70 -3.05
N LEU A 41 -1.89 -2.97 -2.89
CA LEU A 41 -2.75 -3.99 -2.28
C LEU A 41 -3.10 -3.65 -0.82
N SER A 42 -2.12 -3.24 -0.01
CA SER A 42 -2.35 -2.78 1.37
C SER A 42 -3.33 -1.59 1.41
N GLN A 43 -3.14 -0.62 0.52
CA GLN A 43 -4.00 0.56 0.46
C GLN A 43 -5.41 0.23 -0.04
N ILE A 44 -5.55 -0.71 -0.97
CA ILE A 44 -6.87 -1.19 -1.42
C ILE A 44 -7.59 -1.90 -0.27
N ASP A 45 -6.90 -2.78 0.46
CA ASP A 45 -7.44 -3.47 1.65
C ASP A 45 -7.87 -2.49 2.75
N GLU A 46 -7.08 -1.43 2.98
CA GLU A 46 -7.39 -0.42 4.00
C GLU A 46 -8.52 0.55 3.60
N LEU A 47 -8.70 0.83 2.31
CA LEU A 47 -9.59 1.89 1.82
C LEU A 47 -10.82 1.35 1.06
N GLU A 48 -10.97 0.03 0.88
CA GLU A 48 -12.02 -0.52 0.03
C GLU A 48 -13.45 -0.16 0.48
N PRO A 49 -14.35 0.23 -0.46
CA PRO A 49 -14.12 0.42 -1.88
C PRO A 49 -13.43 1.76 -2.18
N VAL A 50 -12.31 1.72 -2.93
CA VAL A 50 -11.47 2.89 -3.23
C VAL A 50 -11.44 3.22 -4.73
N ARG A 51 -11.49 4.50 -5.08
CA ARG A 51 -11.34 4.96 -6.47
C ARG A 51 -9.86 5.06 -6.84
N ILE A 52 -9.54 4.87 -8.12
CA ILE A 52 -8.15 4.99 -8.63
C ILE A 52 -7.53 6.36 -8.31
N GLY A 53 -8.32 7.44 -8.33
CA GLY A 53 -7.85 8.78 -7.97
C GLY A 53 -7.43 8.87 -6.50
N GLU A 54 -8.27 8.37 -5.59
CA GLU A 54 -8.00 8.35 -4.14
C GLU A 54 -6.77 7.50 -3.82
N LEU A 55 -6.62 6.36 -4.51
CA LEU A 55 -5.44 5.51 -4.38
C LEU A 55 -4.17 6.20 -4.90
N ALA A 56 -4.26 6.96 -5.99
CA ALA A 56 -3.14 7.72 -6.54
C ALA A 56 -2.69 8.83 -5.57
N ASP A 57 -3.64 9.53 -4.96
CA ASP A 57 -3.38 10.54 -3.94
C ASP A 57 -2.70 9.92 -2.71
N ALA A 58 -3.17 8.75 -2.27
CA ALA A 58 -2.61 8.03 -1.12
C ALA A 58 -1.17 7.54 -1.37
N ASP A 59 -0.85 6.99 -2.54
CA ASP A 59 0.52 6.56 -2.92
C ASP A 59 1.39 7.73 -3.43
N ARG A 60 0.84 8.95 -3.50
CA ARG A 60 1.49 10.16 -4.04
C ARG A 60 2.05 9.97 -5.45
N CYS A 61 1.28 9.33 -6.32
CA CYS A 61 1.62 9.15 -7.73
C CYS A 61 0.54 9.75 -8.63
N SER A 62 0.79 9.78 -9.94
CA SER A 62 -0.24 10.23 -10.88
C SER A 62 -1.33 9.18 -11.05
N GLN A 63 -2.56 9.60 -11.31
CA GLN A 63 -3.67 8.68 -11.62
C GLN A 63 -3.36 7.74 -12.81
N PRO A 64 -2.70 8.18 -13.91
CA PRO A 64 -2.23 7.26 -14.96
C PRO A 64 -1.26 6.19 -14.45
N THR A 65 -0.29 6.55 -13.59
CA THR A 65 0.64 5.61 -12.96
C THR A 65 -0.13 4.58 -12.13
N MET A 66 -1.05 5.03 -11.29
CA MET A 66 -1.87 4.16 -10.46
C MET A 66 -2.77 3.25 -11.30
N SER A 67 -3.36 3.76 -12.38
CA SER A 67 -4.20 2.97 -13.28
C SER A 67 -3.44 1.81 -13.92
N VAL A 68 -2.19 2.04 -14.36
CA VAL A 68 -1.32 0.97 -14.87
C VAL A 68 -1.03 -0.06 -13.79
N LEU A 69 -0.72 0.39 -12.58
CA LEU A 69 -0.42 -0.50 -11.46
C LEU A 69 -1.61 -1.37 -11.06
N VAL A 70 -2.80 -0.79 -10.91
CA VAL A 70 -4.05 -1.52 -10.60
C VAL A 70 -4.37 -2.51 -11.72
N ARG A 71 -4.18 -2.14 -13.00
CA ARG A 71 -4.35 -3.09 -14.11
C ARG A 71 -3.41 -4.30 -13.99
N ARG A 72 -2.15 -4.10 -13.57
CA ARG A 72 -1.21 -5.22 -13.35
C ARG A 72 -1.65 -6.13 -12.20
N LEU A 73 -2.26 -5.58 -11.15
CA LEU A 73 -2.84 -6.36 -10.06
C LEU A 73 -4.07 -7.15 -10.52
N GLU A 74 -4.93 -6.54 -11.32
CA GLU A 74 -6.11 -7.14 -11.93
C GLU A 74 -5.74 -8.27 -12.91
N GLU A 75 -4.74 -8.07 -13.77
CA GLU A 75 -4.15 -9.09 -14.65
C GLU A 75 -3.64 -10.32 -13.87
N ARG A 76 -3.29 -10.14 -12.59
CA ARG A 76 -2.84 -11.22 -11.68
C ARG A 76 -3.97 -11.82 -10.84
N GLY A 77 -5.21 -11.34 -11.01
CA GLY A 77 -6.37 -11.78 -10.24
C GLY A 77 -6.33 -11.37 -8.76
N LEU A 78 -5.58 -10.31 -8.42
CA LEU A 78 -5.38 -9.88 -7.03
C LEU A 78 -6.37 -8.79 -6.60
N VAL A 79 -7.03 -8.13 -7.55
CA VAL A 79 -8.03 -7.08 -7.31
C VAL A 79 -9.12 -7.17 -8.37
N GLU A 80 -10.31 -6.65 -8.07
CA GLU A 80 -11.43 -6.57 -8.99
C GLU A 80 -11.94 -5.14 -9.12
N ARG A 81 -12.29 -4.71 -10.35
CA ARG A 81 -12.94 -3.41 -10.58
C ARG A 81 -14.45 -3.53 -10.42
N LEU A 82 -15.00 -2.67 -9.56
CA LEU A 82 -16.44 -2.50 -9.44
C LEU A 82 -16.90 -1.37 -10.37
N VAL A 83 -17.93 -1.65 -11.19
CA VAL A 83 -18.59 -0.60 -11.99
C VAL A 83 -19.54 0.18 -11.08
N PRO A 84 -19.47 1.52 -11.04
CA PRO A 84 -20.44 2.32 -10.30
C PRO A 84 -21.84 2.09 -10.87
N GLY A 85 -22.65 1.27 -10.18
CA GLY A 85 -23.98 0.90 -10.69
C GLY A 85 -24.54 -0.46 -10.27
N ARG A 86 -24.38 -0.88 -9.01
CA ARG A 86 -25.43 -1.58 -8.24
C ARG A 86 -24.98 -1.58 -6.78
N SER A 87 -25.82 -1.03 -5.90
CA SER A 87 -25.63 -1.08 -4.46
C SER A 87 -25.52 -2.54 -3.99
N HIS A 88 -24.32 -2.99 -3.60
CA HIS A 88 -24.21 -4.06 -2.63
C HIS A 88 -24.47 -3.46 -1.25
N PHE A 89 -25.75 -3.29 -0.92
CA PHE A 89 -26.17 -3.15 0.48
C PHE A 89 -25.83 -4.49 1.16
N ARG A 90 -24.82 -4.50 2.03
CA ARG A 90 -24.54 -5.63 2.92
C ARG A 90 -25.04 -5.20 4.29
N GLY A 91 -26.13 -5.84 4.73
CA GLY A 91 -26.57 -5.79 6.13
C GLY A 91 -25.65 -6.57 7.05
#